data_AF-A0A7U4M2T9-F1
#
_entry.id   AF-A0A7U4M2T9-F1
#
_cell.length_a   1.000
_cell.length_b   1.000
_cell.length_c   1.000
_cell.angle_alpha   90.00
_cell.angle_beta   90.00
_cell.angle_gamma   90.00
#
_symmetry.space_group_name_H-M   'P 1'
#
loop_
_entity.id
_entity.type
_entity.pdbx_description
1 polymer ?
#
loop_
_entity_poly.entity_id
_entity_poly.type
_entity_poly.pdbx_seq_one_letter_code
_entity_poly.pdbx_strand_id
1 'polypeptide(L)'
;MKAKTRHKTQVTEEIISQVQELAKQGFNNILISQSLNIATQTLSTNKELKEAIHRGKLELSKKVTSSILESLESNPTNQQLLVKRLCLFTPLVDIKKPTTAKEALDNLATATKQYADGAINESQLRTIEAVSNSYTKAYEVTELEDRIIKLEEKFK
;
A
#
# COMPACT_ATOMS: atom_id res chain seq x y z
N MET A 1 -11.62 9.17 43.32
CA MET A 1 -11.38 8.39 42.09
C MET A 1 -9.98 7.79 42.18
N LYS A 2 -9.84 6.47 42.34
CA LYS A 2 -8.53 5.81 42.50
C LYS A 2 -7.77 5.89 41.18
N ALA A 3 -6.59 6.52 41.17
CA ALA A 3 -5.69 6.53 40.02
C ALA A 3 -5.34 5.08 39.67
N LYS A 4 -5.72 4.61 38.48
CA LYS A 4 -5.24 3.34 37.94
C LYS A 4 -3.74 3.46 37.77
N THR A 5 -2.99 2.81 38.65
CA THR A 5 -1.56 2.61 38.52
C THR A 5 -1.29 2.01 37.14
N ARG A 6 -0.71 2.82 36.24
CA ARG A 6 -0.17 2.32 34.98
C ARG A 6 0.96 1.36 35.34
N HIS A 7 0.68 0.07 35.36
CA HIS A 7 1.73 -0.95 35.43
C HIS A 7 2.65 -0.73 34.24
N LYS A 8 3.87 -0.24 34.53
CA LYS A 8 4.95 -0.20 33.56
C LYS A 8 5.27 -1.67 33.28
N THR A 9 4.78 -2.21 32.17
CA THR A 9 5.15 -3.56 31.75
C THR A 9 6.66 -3.60 31.63
N GLN A 10 7.31 -4.40 32.47
CA GLN A 10 8.74 -4.63 32.36
C GLN A 10 8.94 -5.47 31.10
N VAL A 11 9.63 -4.90 30.12
CA VAL A 11 9.89 -5.59 28.85
C VAL A 11 11.00 -6.60 29.11
N THR A 12 10.65 -7.88 29.06
CA THR A 12 11.57 -9.01 29.20
C THR A 12 11.84 -9.63 27.83
N GLU A 13 12.93 -10.38 27.70
CA GLU A 13 13.26 -11.12 26.47
C GLU A 13 12.13 -12.10 26.06
N GLU A 14 11.45 -12.69 27.03
CA GLU A 14 10.30 -13.57 26.80
C GLU A 14 9.14 -12.83 26.13
N ILE A 15 8.82 -11.61 26.60
CA ILE A 15 7.77 -10.79 26.01
C ILE A 15 8.15 -10.37 24.59
N ILE A 16 9.41 -10.00 24.36
CA ILE A 16 9.92 -9.65 23.03
C ILE A 16 9.74 -10.83 22.06
N SER A 17 10.11 -12.04 22.50
CA SER A 17 9.96 -13.27 21.72
C SER A 17 8.48 -13.58 21.40
N GLN A 18 7.60 -13.48 22.39
CA GLN A 18 6.16 -13.71 22.20
C GLN A 18 5.52 -12.67 21.26
N VAL A 19 5.93 -11.40 21.35
CA VAL A 19 5.50 -10.35 20.42
C VAL A 19 5.94 -10.66 19.00
N GLN A 20 7.18 -11.11 18.80
CA GLN A 20 7.67 -11.50 17.48
C GLN A 20 6.87 -12.66 16.91
N GLU A 21 6.58 -13.69 17.71
CA GLU A 21 5.83 -14.87 17.26
C GLU A 21 4.38 -14.53 16.88
N LEU A 22 3.69 -13.72 17.70
CA LEU A 22 2.34 -13.24 17.35
C LEU A 22 2.33 -12.39 16.08
N ALA A 23 3.34 -11.52 15.90
CA ALA A 23 3.49 -10.73 14.68
C ALA A 23 3.76 -11.63 13.45
N LYS A 24 4.54 -12.70 13.61
CA LYS A 24 4.81 -13.72 12.59
C LYS A 24 3.55 -14.50 12.20
N GLN A 25 2.59 -14.64 13.13
CA GLN A 25 1.29 -15.24 12.87
C GLN A 25 0.29 -14.27 12.21
N GLY A 26 0.67 -13.00 12.00
CA GLY A 26 -0.16 -12.00 11.33
C GLY A 26 -1.02 -11.15 12.27
N PHE A 27 -0.80 -11.23 13.59
CA PHE A 27 -1.57 -10.45 14.54
C PHE A 27 -1.16 -8.97 14.44
N ASN A 28 -2.16 -8.08 14.42
CA ASN A 28 -1.92 -6.64 14.45
C ASN A 28 -1.62 -6.17 15.89
N ASN A 29 -1.16 -4.92 16.06
CA ASN A 29 -0.74 -4.41 17.37
C ASN A 29 -1.86 -4.43 18.42
N ILE A 30 -3.14 -4.36 18.02
CA ILE A 30 -4.30 -4.44 18.92
C ILE A 30 -4.44 -5.86 19.45
N LEU A 31 -4.38 -6.86 18.57
CA LEU A 31 -4.47 -8.26 18.94
C LEU A 31 -3.29 -8.69 19.81
N ILE A 32 -2.06 -8.28 19.47
CA ILE A 32 -0.87 -8.54 20.29
C ILE A 32 -1.01 -7.92 21.69
N SER A 33 -1.50 -6.68 21.74
CA SER A 33 -1.77 -5.95 22.97
C SER A 33 -2.76 -6.68 23.88
N GLN A 34 -3.82 -7.24 23.30
CA GLN A 34 -4.82 -8.03 24.02
C GLN A 34 -4.24 -9.37 24.50
N SER A 35 -3.52 -10.10 23.64
CA SER A 35 -2.97 -11.41 23.96
C SER A 35 -1.93 -11.39 25.08
N LEU A 36 -1.11 -10.33 25.14
CA LEU A 36 -0.02 -10.22 26.12
C LEU A 36 -0.36 -9.29 27.28
N ASN A 37 -1.57 -8.73 27.31
CA ASN A 37 -2.01 -7.73 28.28
C ASN A 37 -1.01 -6.54 28.39
N ILE A 38 -0.54 -6.06 27.23
CA ILE A 38 0.39 -4.93 27.10
C ILE A 38 -0.37 -3.77 26.48
N ALA A 39 -0.15 -2.55 26.99
CA ALA A 39 -0.73 -1.37 26.37
C ALA A 39 -0.23 -1.21 24.92
N THR A 40 -1.15 -0.99 23.98
CA THR A 40 -0.83 -0.85 22.56
C THR A 40 0.20 0.26 22.29
N GLN A 41 0.18 1.33 23.10
CA GLN A 41 1.16 2.40 23.02
C GLN A 41 2.59 1.90 23.32
N THR A 42 2.75 1.00 24.29
CA THR A 42 4.04 0.42 24.68
C THR A 42 4.69 -0.35 23.52
N LEU A 43 3.88 -1.09 22.73
CA LEU A 43 4.35 -1.80 21.54
C LEU A 43 4.90 -0.85 20.46
N SER A 44 4.39 0.38 20.39
CA SER A 44 4.80 1.38 19.40
C SER A 44 5.96 2.26 19.88
N THR A 45 6.08 2.48 21.20
CA THR A 45 7.10 3.37 21.79
C THR A 45 8.35 2.64 22.25
N ASN A 46 8.26 1.37 22.65
CA ASN A 46 9.43 0.60 23.05
C ASN A 46 10.18 0.10 21.80
N LYS A 47 11.49 0.39 21.73
CA LYS A 47 12.33 0.07 20.57
C LYS A 47 12.41 -1.43 20.29
N GLU A 48 12.62 -2.25 21.32
CA GLU A 48 12.81 -3.70 21.20
C GLU A 48 11.52 -4.40 20.76
N LEU A 49 10.38 -4.01 21.32
CA LEU A 49 9.07 -4.55 20.92
C LEU A 49 8.72 -4.15 19.48
N LYS A 50 9.03 -2.91 19.08
CA LYS A 50 8.83 -2.45 17.71
C LYS A 50 9.69 -3.21 16.73
N GLU A 51 10.95 -3.47 17.08
CA GLU A 51 11.88 -4.29 16.28
C GLU A 51 11.42 -5.75 16.20
N ALA A 52 10.92 -6.33 17.30
CA ALA A 52 10.32 -7.66 17.31
C ALA A 52 9.10 -7.78 16.39
N ILE A 53 8.19 -6.81 16.43
CA ILE A 53 7.03 -6.75 15.51
C ILE A 53 7.51 -6.66 14.06
N HIS A 54 8.52 -5.81 13.80
CA HIS A 54 9.06 -5.67 12.45
C HIS A 54 9.71 -6.97 11.95
N ARG A 55 10.50 -7.63 12.78
CA ARG A 55 11.10 -8.95 12.48
C ARG A 55 10.04 -10.00 12.21
N GLY A 56 9.03 -10.12 13.08
CA GLY A 56 7.92 -11.07 12.89
C GLY A 56 7.15 -10.82 11.59
N LYS A 57 6.85 -9.56 11.26
CA LYS A 57 6.21 -9.18 9.99
C LYS A 57 7.09 -9.48 8.77
N LEU A 58 8.40 -9.27 8.88
CA LEU A 58 9.34 -9.61 7.81
C LEU A 58 9.40 -11.13 7.58
N GLU A 59 9.44 -11.92 8.66
CA GLU A 59 9.37 -13.38 8.58
C GLU A 59 8.05 -13.87 7.98
N LEU A 60 6.90 -13.29 8.38
CA LEU A 60 5.61 -13.58 7.78
C LEU A 60 5.61 -13.26 6.29
N SER A 61 6.12 -12.08 5.90
CA SER A 61 6.23 -11.67 4.50
C SER A 61 7.07 -12.66 3.69
N LYS A 62 8.21 -13.09 4.23
CA LYS A 62 9.04 -14.14 3.61
C LYS A 62 8.28 -15.45 3.49
N LYS A 63 7.62 -15.92 4.55
CA LYS A 63 6.84 -17.17 4.56
C LYS A 63 5.68 -17.13 3.55
N VAL A 64 4.94 -16.03 3.49
CA VAL A 64 3.87 -15.82 2.50
C VAL A 64 4.46 -15.78 1.10
N THR A 65 5.58 -15.10 0.88
CA THR A 65 6.26 -15.06 -0.41
C THR A 65 6.71 -16.45 -0.85
N SER A 66 7.36 -17.21 0.02
CA SER A 66 7.78 -18.59 -0.25
C SER A 66 6.59 -19.50 -0.54
N SER A 67 5.54 -19.46 0.29
CA SER A 67 4.34 -20.26 0.07
C SER A 67 3.62 -19.89 -1.23
N ILE A 68 3.60 -18.60 -1.57
CA ILE A 68 3.12 -18.13 -2.87
C ILE A 68 4.00 -18.73 -3.96
N LEU A 69 5.33 -18.56 -3.93
CA LEU A 69 6.25 -19.12 -4.93
C LEU A 69 6.10 -20.64 -5.12
N GLU A 70 5.99 -21.41 -4.04
CA GLU A 70 5.74 -22.87 -4.09
C GLU A 70 4.36 -23.19 -4.71
N SER A 71 3.32 -22.43 -4.35
CA SER A 71 1.99 -22.58 -4.95
C SER A 71 1.94 -22.15 -6.41
N LEU A 72 2.89 -21.31 -6.83
CA LEU A 72 3.02 -20.83 -8.19
C LEU A 72 3.71 -21.87 -9.05
N GLU A 73 4.77 -22.51 -8.58
CA GLU A 73 5.42 -23.62 -9.29
C GLU A 73 4.43 -24.74 -9.63
N SER A 74 3.42 -24.94 -8.78
CA SER A 74 2.39 -25.97 -8.94
C SER A 74 1.13 -25.52 -9.69
N ASN A 75 0.92 -24.22 -9.94
CA ASN A 75 -0.30 -23.72 -10.58
C ASN A 75 -0.06 -22.55 -11.57
N PRO A 76 -0.11 -22.81 -12.90
CA PRO A 76 0.09 -21.80 -13.94
C PRO A 76 -0.88 -20.60 -13.89
N THR A 77 -2.11 -20.78 -13.38
CA THR A 77 -3.10 -19.69 -13.26
C THR A 77 -2.70 -18.70 -12.18
N ASN A 78 -2.13 -19.18 -11.08
CA ASN A 78 -1.60 -18.31 -10.03
C ASN A 78 -0.37 -17.54 -10.53
N GLN A 79 0.49 -18.16 -11.37
CA GLN A 79 1.63 -17.50 -12.02
C GLN A 79 1.18 -16.33 -12.89
N GLN A 80 0.17 -16.53 -13.72
CA GLN A 80 -0.39 -15.44 -14.52
C GLN A 80 -0.99 -14.32 -13.66
N LEU A 81 -1.67 -14.64 -12.56
CA LEU A 81 -2.24 -13.64 -11.67
C LEU A 81 -1.15 -12.83 -10.94
N LEU A 82 -0.08 -13.50 -10.47
CA LEU A 82 1.02 -12.82 -9.80
C LEU A 82 1.85 -11.98 -10.77
N VAL A 83 2.14 -12.47 -11.98
CA VAL A 83 2.82 -11.69 -13.03
C VAL A 83 2.01 -10.44 -13.39
N LYS A 84 0.67 -10.57 -13.51
CA LYS A 84 -0.23 -9.42 -13.74
C LYS A 84 -0.26 -8.45 -12.56
N ARG A 85 -0.19 -8.95 -11.32
CA ARG A 85 -0.30 -8.12 -10.10
C ARG A 85 1.02 -7.46 -9.69
N LEU A 86 2.15 -8.12 -9.93
CA LEU A 86 3.48 -7.62 -9.61
C LEU A 86 4.16 -6.93 -10.81
N CYS A 87 3.56 -6.95 -12.00
CA CYS A 87 4.09 -6.35 -13.23
C CYS A 87 5.56 -6.73 -13.53
N LEU A 88 6.02 -7.91 -13.07
CA LEU A 88 7.45 -8.27 -12.96
C LEU A 88 8.19 -8.42 -14.30
N PHE A 89 7.47 -8.42 -15.42
CA PHE A 89 8.06 -8.44 -16.75
C PHE A 89 7.77 -7.16 -17.53
N THR A 90 7.99 -5.98 -16.93
CA THR A 90 8.12 -4.76 -17.76
C THR A 90 8.97 -3.68 -17.10
N PRO A 91 10.30 -3.70 -17.32
CA PRO A 91 11.21 -2.61 -16.93
C PRO A 91 11.12 -1.37 -17.84
N LEU A 92 10.14 -1.30 -18.75
CA LEU A 92 10.12 -0.30 -19.83
C LEU A 92 9.09 0.83 -19.67
N VAL A 93 8.21 0.78 -18.66
CA VAL A 93 7.15 1.78 -18.51
C VAL A 93 7.13 2.34 -17.10
N ASP A 94 7.83 3.46 -16.92
CA ASP A 94 7.73 4.29 -15.72
C ASP A 94 6.35 4.96 -15.71
N ILE A 95 5.38 4.36 -15.02
CA ILE A 95 4.04 4.93 -14.85
C ILE A 95 4.15 6.07 -13.82
N LYS A 96 4.55 7.25 -14.28
CA LYS A 96 4.53 8.45 -13.44
C LYS A 96 3.10 8.90 -13.20
N LYS A 97 2.71 9.00 -11.93
CA LYS A 97 1.41 9.55 -11.52
C LYS A 97 1.36 11.04 -11.91
N PRO A 98 0.40 11.49 -12.73
CA PRO A 98 0.30 12.88 -13.12
C PRO A 98 -0.07 13.76 -11.91
N THR A 99 0.52 14.95 -11.86
CA THR A 99 0.22 15.98 -10.84
C THR A 99 -0.48 17.19 -11.44
N THR A 100 -0.53 17.29 -12.77
CA THR A 100 -1.27 18.31 -13.52
C THR A 100 -2.12 17.67 -14.64
N ALA A 101 -3.18 18.37 -15.08
CA ALA A 101 -4.02 17.87 -16.18
C ALA A 101 -3.25 17.74 -17.51
N LYS A 102 -2.28 18.63 -17.74
CA LYS A 102 -1.39 18.57 -18.90
C LYS A 102 -0.54 17.31 -18.89
N GLU A 103 0.05 16.96 -17.74
CA GLU A 103 0.81 15.71 -17.59
C GLU A 103 -0.06 14.47 -17.80
N ALA A 104 -1.32 14.49 -17.35
CA ALA A 104 -2.25 13.38 -17.58
C ALA A 104 -2.53 13.15 -19.07
N LEU A 105 -2.70 14.23 -19.85
CA LEU A 105 -2.89 14.18 -21.30
C LEU A 105 -1.62 13.77 -22.06
N ASP A 106 -0.47 14.31 -21.67
CA ASP A 106 0.83 13.95 -22.26
C ASP A 106 1.16 12.47 -22.02
N ASN A 107 0.83 11.94 -20.84
CA ASN A 107 0.94 10.51 -20.51
C ASN A 107 0.04 9.64 -21.40
N LEU A 108 -1.21 10.05 -21.65
CA LEU A 108 -2.15 9.34 -22.54
C LEU A 108 -1.65 9.32 -23.98
N ALA A 109 -1.21 10.47 -24.50
CA ALA A 109 -0.68 10.58 -25.85
C ALA A 109 0.57 9.71 -26.04
N THR A 110 1.48 9.75 -25.05
CA THR A 110 2.71 8.94 -25.06
C THR A 110 2.38 7.45 -25.00
N ALA A 111 1.48 7.02 -24.12
CA ALA A 111 1.08 5.62 -24.02
C ALA A 111 0.39 5.12 -25.30
N THR A 112 -0.47 5.93 -25.91
CA THR A 112 -1.15 5.59 -27.17
C THR A 112 -0.12 5.37 -28.30
N LYS A 113 0.89 6.24 -28.38
CA LYS A 113 1.97 6.12 -29.34
C LYS A 113 2.84 4.89 -29.07
N GLN A 114 3.23 4.67 -27.81
CA GLN A 114 4.00 3.49 -27.41
C GLN A 114 3.25 2.18 -27.66
N TYR A 115 1.91 2.18 -27.57
CA TYR A 115 1.10 1.01 -27.90
C TYR A 115 1.09 0.76 -29.41
N ALA A 116 0.93 1.81 -30.22
CA ALA A 116 1.01 1.72 -31.67
C ALA A 116 2.40 1.26 -32.16
N ASP A 117 3.45 1.69 -31.48
CA ASP A 117 4.84 1.29 -31.74
C ASP A 117 5.18 -0.11 -31.18
N GLY A 118 4.23 -0.78 -30.51
CA GLY A 118 4.40 -2.10 -29.91
C GLY A 118 5.28 -2.14 -28.66
N ALA A 119 5.67 -0.97 -28.13
CA ALA A 119 6.53 -0.83 -26.95
C ALA A 119 5.79 -1.12 -25.63
N ILE A 120 4.46 -0.99 -25.60
CA ILE A 120 3.61 -1.37 -24.47
C ILE A 120 2.46 -2.28 -24.91
N ASN A 121 2.00 -3.16 -24.02
CA ASN A 121 0.86 -4.05 -24.28
C ASN A 121 -0.48 -3.40 -23.88
N GLU A 122 -1.59 -4.04 -24.29
CA GLU A 122 -2.95 -3.53 -24.05
C GLU A 122 -3.28 -3.34 -22.57
N SER A 123 -2.78 -4.22 -21.69
CA SER A 123 -3.00 -4.10 -20.24
C SER A 123 -2.31 -2.86 -19.66
N GLN A 124 -1.14 -2.50 -20.19
CA GLN A 124 -0.40 -1.30 -19.78
C GLN A 124 -1.09 -0.03 -20.27
N LEU A 125 -1.55 -0.01 -21.52
CA LEU A 125 -2.34 1.08 -22.06
C LEU A 125 -3.57 1.34 -21.18
N ARG A 126 -4.35 0.30 -20.88
CA ARG A 126 -5.55 0.41 -20.02
C ARG A 126 -5.23 0.94 -18.62
N THR A 127 -4.06 0.59 -18.07
CA THR A 127 -3.64 1.05 -16.75
C THR A 127 -3.30 2.55 -16.77
N ILE A 128 -2.54 2.99 -17.78
CA ILE A 128 -2.20 4.41 -17.95
C ILE A 128 -3.46 5.23 -18.23
N GLU A 129 -4.36 4.72 -19.08
CA GLU A 129 -5.66 5.33 -19.35
C GLU A 129 -6.49 5.50 -18.08
N ALA A 130 -6.60 4.47 -17.25
CA ALA A 130 -7.36 4.54 -16.00
C ALA A 130 -6.79 5.60 -15.05
N VAL A 131 -5.46 5.65 -14.89
CA VAL A 131 -4.79 6.61 -13.99
C VAL A 131 -4.95 8.04 -14.50
N SER A 132 -4.69 8.30 -15.79
CA SER A 132 -4.80 9.63 -16.37
C SER A 132 -6.25 10.12 -16.40
N ASN A 133 -7.21 9.28 -16.79
CA ASN A 133 -8.63 9.66 -16.82
C ASN A 133 -9.19 9.92 -15.43
N SER A 134 -8.75 9.15 -14.41
CA SER A 134 -9.14 9.42 -13.02
C SER A 134 -8.64 10.77 -12.54
N TYR A 135 -7.42 11.18 -12.94
CA TYR A 135 -6.90 12.50 -12.60
C TYR A 135 -7.67 13.61 -13.32
N THR A 136 -7.85 13.50 -14.64
CA THR A 136 -8.55 14.53 -15.43
C THR A 136 -9.97 14.77 -14.92
N LYS A 137 -10.72 13.71 -14.61
CA LYS A 137 -12.07 13.83 -14.03
C LYS A 137 -12.06 14.51 -12.67
N ALA A 138 -11.10 14.17 -11.80
CA ALA A 138 -10.98 14.81 -10.49
C ALA A 138 -10.63 16.30 -10.64
N TYR A 139 -9.72 16.63 -11.55
CA TYR A 139 -9.33 18.00 -11.86
C TYR A 139 -10.50 18.82 -12.42
N GLU A 140 -11.28 18.27 -13.37
CA GLU A 140 -12.47 18.91 -13.93
C GLU A 140 -13.51 19.23 -12.85
N VAL A 141 -13.75 18.30 -11.91
CA VAL A 141 -14.68 18.54 -10.80
C VAL A 141 -14.18 19.69 -9.92
N THR A 142 -12.90 19.68 -9.53
CA THR A 142 -12.33 20.75 -8.70
C THR A 142 -12.34 22.11 -9.41
N GLU A 143 -12.06 22.16 -10.72
CA GLU A 143 -12.10 23.41 -11.50
C GLU A 143 -13.52 23.99 -11.60
N LEU A 144 -14.51 23.12 -11.79
CA LEU A 144 -15.92 23.51 -11.83
C LEU A 144 -16.40 24.03 -10.48
N GLU A 145 -16.04 23.36 -9.37
CA GLU A 145 -16.33 23.81 -8.01
C GLU A 145 -15.73 25.20 -7.76
N ASP A 146 -14.45 25.41 -8.09
CA ASP A 146 -13.78 26.70 -7.95
C ASP A 146 -14.45 27.82 -8.77
N ARG A 147 -14.93 27.51 -9.98
CA ARG A 147 -15.64 28.48 -10.83
C ARG A 147 -17.01 28.83 -10.27
N ILE A 148 -17.73 27.86 -9.71
CA ILE A 148 -19.02 28.09 -9.05
C ILE A 148 -18.83 29.01 -7.85
N ILE A 149 -17.85 28.72 -6.98
CA ILE A 149 -17.54 29.55 -5.81
C ILE A 149 -17.23 30.99 -6.23
N LYS A 150 -16.37 31.18 -7.22
CA LYS A 150 -16.03 32.53 -7.74
C LYS A 150 -17.23 33.27 -8.33
N LEU A 151 -18.17 32.55 -8.96
CA LEU A 151 -19.39 33.16 -9.47
C LEU A 151 -20.32 33.57 -8.31
N GLU A 152 -20.50 32.71 -7.32
CA GLU A 152 -21.32 32.99 -6.13
C GLU A 152 -20.78 34.19 -5.33
N GLU A 153 -19.45 34.32 -5.21
CA GLU A 153 -18.81 35.48 -4.58
C GLU A 153 -19.01 36.77 -5.37
N LYS A 154 -19.13 36.68 -6.70
CA LYS A 154 -19.27 37.83 -7.59
C LYS A 154 -20.71 38.34 -7.72
N PHE A 155 -21.70 37.50 -7.38
CA PHE A 155 -23.12 37.84 -7.38
C PHE A 155 -23.72 37.98 -5.96
N LYS A 156 -22.87 37.98 -4.92
CA LYS A 156 -23.17 38.49 -3.58
C LYS A 156 -22.80 39.96 -3.47
#